data_AF-A0A1S4A885-F1
#
_entry.id   AF-A0A1S4A885-F1
#
_cell.length_a   1.000
_cell.length_b   1.000
_cell.length_c   1.000
_cell.angle_alpha   90.00
_cell.angle_beta   90.00
_cell.angle_gamma   90.00
#
_symmetry.space_group_name_H-M   'P 1'
#
loop_
_entity.id
_entity.type
_entity.pdbx_description
1 polymer ?
#
loop_
_entity_poly.entity_id
_entity_poly.type
_entity_poly.pdbx_seq_one_letter_code
_entity_poly.pdbx_strand_id
1 'polypeptide(L)'
;MAIDQYVEELLIMGDSDLIIRQAQGESETRDVKIIPYRQYVEDLIRRFKSVEFRYIPRFHNELDDALATLASMLPYPGNAHIDILEIQIRERHGYCNTVKEEPNIQP
;
A
#
# COMPACT_ATOMS: atom_id res chain seq x y z
N MET A 1 -13.96 9.04 -3.49
CA MET A 1 -13.09 8.32 -2.52
C MET A 1 -13.49 8.71 -1.10
N ALA A 2 -13.05 8.02 -0.05
CA ALA A 2 -13.35 8.38 1.36
C ALA A 2 -13.02 9.86 1.68
N ILE A 3 -12.03 10.40 0.98
CA ILE A 3 -11.59 11.78 1.06
C ILE A 3 -12.64 12.82 0.61
N ASP A 4 -13.59 12.40 -0.22
CA ASP A 4 -14.69 13.23 -0.71
C ASP A 4 -15.97 13.05 0.14
N GLN A 5 -15.90 12.21 1.18
CA GLN A 5 -17.04 11.77 1.99
C GLN A 5 -17.00 12.30 3.42
N TYR A 6 -16.17 13.31 3.72
CA TYR A 6 -16.00 13.89 5.06
C TYR A 6 -15.60 12.85 6.14
N VAL A 7 -14.91 11.78 5.75
CA VAL A 7 -14.35 10.81 6.68
C VAL A 7 -13.12 11.41 7.34
N GLU A 8 -13.10 11.48 8.67
CA GLU A 8 -11.96 12.02 9.43
C GLU A 8 -10.96 10.93 9.84
N GLU A 9 -11.45 9.72 10.14
CA GLU A 9 -10.67 8.61 10.70
C GLU A 9 -10.86 7.38 9.81
N LEU A 10 -9.77 6.71 9.45
CA LEU A 10 -9.77 5.62 8.47
C LEU A 10 -9.04 4.37 9.00
N LEU A 11 -9.69 3.22 8.93
CA LEU A 11 -9.05 1.91 9.11
C LEU A 11 -8.88 1.25 7.75
N ILE A 12 -7.64 1.06 7.32
CA ILE A 12 -7.27 0.39 6.08
C ILE A 12 -6.88 -1.04 6.41
N MET A 13 -7.64 -2.00 5.88
CA MET A 13 -7.34 -3.42 6.01
C MET A 13 -6.88 -3.97 4.67
N GLY A 14 -5.86 -4.81 4.69
CA GLY A 14 -5.35 -5.48 3.49
C GLY A 14 -4.62 -6.76 3.83
N ASP A 15 -4.52 -7.65 2.85
CA ASP A 15 -3.88 -8.96 2.98
C ASP A 15 -2.43 -9.01 2.45
N SER A 16 -1.93 -7.89 1.96
CA SER A 16 -0.52 -7.72 1.60
C SER A 16 0.27 -7.16 2.76
N ASP A 17 0.91 -8.05 3.54
CA ASP A 17 1.77 -7.67 4.67
C ASP A 17 2.85 -6.65 4.24
N LEU A 18 3.42 -6.82 3.05
CA LEU A 18 4.41 -5.89 2.50
C LEU A 18 3.87 -4.46 2.35
N ILE A 19 2.66 -4.31 1.78
CA ILE A 19 2.06 -2.99 1.55
C ILE A 19 1.64 -2.35 2.87
N ILE A 20 1.09 -3.13 3.80
CA ILE A 20 0.73 -2.65 5.14
C ILE A 20 1.97 -2.09 5.86
N ARG A 21 3.08 -2.83 5.86
CA ARG A 21 4.34 -2.39 6.47
C ARG A 21 4.93 -1.16 5.79
N GLN A 22 4.85 -1.07 4.46
CA GLN A 22 5.31 0.12 3.72
C GLN A 22 4.48 1.35 4.06
N ALA A 23 3.16 1.21 4.17
CA ALA A 23 2.26 2.31 4.52
C ALA A 23 2.44 2.76 5.98
N GLN A 24 2.81 1.85 6.88
CA GLN A 24 3.17 2.15 8.27
C GLN A 24 4.59 2.75 8.42
N GLY A 25 5.39 2.76 7.36
CA GLY A 25 6.78 3.21 7.41
C GLY A 25 7.77 2.19 8.00
N GLU A 26 7.33 0.94 8.25
CA GLU A 26 8.18 -0.13 8.79
C GLU A 26 9.14 -0.72 7.74
N SER A 27 8.84 -0.52 6.45
CA SER A 27 9.61 -1.05 5.33
C SER A 27 9.72 -0.04 4.19
N GLU A 28 10.86 -0.04 3.50
CA GLU A 28 11.10 0.81 2.34
C GLU A 28 11.10 0.00 1.04
N THR A 29 10.56 0.59 -0.03
CA THR A 29 10.70 0.07 -1.39
C THR A 29 11.86 0.74 -2.11
N ARG A 30 12.66 -0.05 -2.84
CA ARG A 30 13.70 0.45 -3.74
C ARG A 30 13.28 0.42 -5.20
N ASP A 31 12.07 -0.07 -5.47
CA ASP A 31 11.55 -0.13 -6.82
C ASP A 31 11.14 1.28 -7.27
N VAL A 32 11.84 1.80 -8.26
CA VAL A 32 11.62 3.13 -8.83
C VAL A 32 10.20 3.32 -9.35
N LYS A 33 9.51 2.23 -9.73
CA LYS A 33 8.12 2.27 -10.18
C LYS A 33 7.14 2.39 -9.00
N ILE A 34 7.51 1.93 -7.79
CA ILE A 34 6.65 1.96 -6.60
C ILE A 34 6.85 3.23 -5.76
N ILE A 35 8.06 3.84 -5.78
CA ILE A 35 8.36 5.08 -5.05
C ILE A 35 7.31 6.19 -5.24
N PRO A 36 6.81 6.49 -6.46
CA PRO A 36 5.78 7.51 -6.64
C PRO A 36 4.46 7.21 -5.92
N TYR A 37 4.07 5.93 -5.86
CA TYR A 37 2.85 5.51 -5.18
C TYR A 37 2.97 5.63 -3.67
N ARG A 38 4.14 5.34 -3.09
CA ARG A 38 4.40 5.55 -1.67
C ARG A 38 4.23 7.03 -1.30
N GLN A 39 4.85 7.94 -2.04
CA GLN A 39 4.72 9.37 -1.81
C GLN A 39 3.26 9.84 -1.87
N TYR A 40 2.52 9.33 -2.86
CA TYR A 40 1.10 9.64 -2.99
C TYR A 40 0.27 9.13 -1.80
N VAL A 41 0.54 7.91 -1.31
CA VAL A 41 -0.11 7.36 -0.11
C VAL A 41 0.21 8.20 1.13
N GLU A 42 1.45 8.64 1.31
CA GLU A 42 1.86 9.53 2.42
C GLU A 42 1.09 10.86 2.37
N ASP A 43 0.92 11.46 1.19
CA ASP A 43 0.13 12.68 1.01
C ASP A 43 -1.36 12.48 1.27
N LEU A 44 -1.92 11.31 0.92
CA LEU A 44 -3.30 10.96 1.24
C LEU A 44 -3.52 10.80 2.75
N ILE A 45 -2.60 10.13 3.45
CA ILE A 45 -2.69 9.92 4.91
C ILE A 45 -2.78 11.27 5.64
N ARG A 46 -1.99 12.27 5.22
CA ARG A 46 -2.00 13.63 5.81
C ARG A 46 -3.33 14.37 5.70
N ARG A 47 -4.25 13.92 4.83
CA ARG A 47 -5.57 14.53 4.66
C ARG A 47 -6.61 14.00 5.65
N PHE A 48 -6.30 12.95 6.40
CA PHE A 48 -7.14 12.39 7.46
C PHE A 48 -6.60 12.80 8.83
N LYS A 49 -7.48 12.83 9.83
CA LYS A 49 -7.11 13.08 11.22
C LYS A 49 -6.38 11.89 11.83
N SER A 50 -6.80 10.67 11.49
CA SER A 50 -6.11 9.44 11.86
C SER A 50 -6.29 8.37 10.77
N VAL A 51 -5.24 7.58 10.57
CA VAL A 51 -5.27 6.40 9.70
C VAL A 51 -4.60 5.24 10.43
N GLU A 52 -5.30 4.11 10.52
CA GLU A 52 -4.76 2.85 11.03
C GLU A 52 -4.64 1.86 9.86
N PHE A 53 -3.52 1.15 9.80
CA PHE A 53 -3.29 0.05 8.85
C PHE A 53 -3.31 -1.27 9.59
N ARG A 54 -4.03 -2.26 9.05
CA ARG A 54 -4.15 -3.59 9.65
C ARG A 54 -4.01 -4.68 8.59
N TYR A 55 -3.08 -5.59 8.84
CA TYR A 55 -3.02 -6.83 8.08
C TYR A 55 -4.19 -7.74 8.46
N ILE A 56 -4.85 -8.31 7.44
CA ILE A 56 -5.85 -9.36 7.59
C ILE A 56 -5.49 -10.56 6.73
N PRO A 57 -5.71 -11.81 7.17
CA PRO A 57 -5.53 -12.97 6.31
C PRO A 57 -6.38 -12.88 5.04
N ARG A 58 -5.88 -13.40 3.90
CA ARG A 58 -6.58 -13.41 2.60
C ARG A 58 -8.06 -13.81 2.68
N PHE A 59 -8.39 -14.83 3.48
CA PHE A 59 -9.78 -15.29 3.63
C PHE A 59 -10.73 -14.26 4.26
N HIS A 60 -10.20 -13.24 4.95
CA HIS A 60 -10.97 -12.10 5.44
C HIS A 60 -11.03 -10.93 4.45
N ASN A 61 -10.24 -10.98 3.36
CA ASN A 61 -10.19 -9.97 2.30
C ASN A 61 -10.97 -10.41 1.03
N GLU A 62 -11.83 -11.42 1.14
CA GLU A 62 -12.50 -12.07 0.00
C GLU A 62 -13.32 -11.09 -0.86
N LEU A 63 -13.92 -10.06 -0.25
CA LEU A 63 -14.65 -9.02 -0.97
C LEU A 63 -13.72 -8.21 -1.88
N ASP A 64 -12.60 -7.73 -1.35
CA ASP A 64 -11.62 -6.94 -2.10
C ASP A 64 -11.01 -7.79 -3.23
N ASP A 65 -10.73 -9.06 -2.97
CA ASP A 65 -10.26 -10.01 -3.96
C ASP A 65 -11.26 -10.26 -5.09
N ALA A 66 -12.53 -10.42 -4.75
CA ALA A 66 -13.59 -10.60 -5.73
C ALA A 66 -13.71 -9.34 -6.61
N LEU A 67 -13.63 -8.14 -6.01
CA LEU A 67 -13.65 -6.87 -6.73
C LEU A 67 -12.42 -6.70 -7.63
N ALA A 68 -11.22 -7.00 -7.14
CA ALA A 68 -9.99 -6.95 -7.94
C ALA A 68 -10.05 -7.93 -9.12
N THR A 69 -10.57 -9.14 -8.89
CA THR A 69 -10.78 -10.15 -9.92
C THR A 69 -11.77 -9.67 -10.98
N LEU A 70 -12.94 -9.15 -10.57
CA LEU A 70 -13.92 -8.58 -11.50
C LEU A 70 -13.32 -7.41 -12.29
N ALA A 71 -12.58 -6.52 -11.63
CA ALA A 71 -11.92 -5.39 -12.29
C ALA A 71 -10.90 -5.87 -13.34
N SER A 72 -10.15 -6.92 -13.06
CA SER A 72 -9.18 -7.51 -14.01
C SER A 72 -9.84 -8.15 -15.24
N MET A 73 -11.10 -8.57 -15.13
CA MET A 73 -11.85 -9.17 -16.23
C MET A 73 -12.51 -8.12 -17.13
N LEU A 74 -12.64 -6.87 -16.65
CA LEU A 74 -13.25 -5.81 -17.44
C LEU A 74 -12.33 -5.45 -18.62
N PRO A 75 -12.87 -5.40 -19.85
CA PRO A 75 -12.09 -4.94 -20.99
C PRO A 75 -11.74 -3.47 -20.78
N TYR A 76 -10.46 -3.15 -20.90
CA TYR A 76 -10.02 -1.76 -20.76
C TYR A 76 -10.58 -0.92 -21.91
N PRO A 77 -11.32 0.18 -21.65
CA PRO A 77 -11.93 1.00 -22.69
C PRO A 77 -10.86 1.92 -23.31
N GLY A 78 -10.02 1.36 -24.17
CA GLY A 78 -9.05 2.11 -24.96
C GLY A 78 -7.81 1.33 -25.36
N ASN A 79 -7.11 1.85 -26.35
CA ASN A 79 -5.84 1.33 -26.89
C ASN A 79 -4.67 1.67 -25.95
N ALA A 80 -4.92 2.00 -24.68
CA ALA A 80 -3.88 2.45 -23.78
C ALA A 80 -3.01 1.25 -23.40
N HIS A 81 -1.72 1.35 -23.70
CA HIS A 81 -0.73 0.41 -23.24
C HIS A 81 -0.68 0.48 -21.71
N ILE A 82 -1.11 -0.58 -21.03
CA ILE A 82 -0.90 -0.73 -19.59
C ILE A 82 0.52 -1.27 -19.46
N ASP A 83 1.44 -0.45 -18.96
CA ASP A 83 2.75 -0.94 -18.56
C ASP A 83 2.55 -1.85 -17.35
N ILE A 84 2.62 -3.16 -17.59
CA ILE A 84 2.55 -4.14 -16.52
C ILE A 84 3.71 -3.84 -15.56
N LEU A 85 3.36 -3.62 -14.30
CA LEU A 85 4.34 -3.53 -13.24
C LEU A 85 4.89 -4.94 -12.99
N GLU A 86 5.91 -5.31 -13.76
CA GLU A 86 6.61 -6.58 -13.56
C GLU A 86 7.47 -6.47 -12.30
N ILE A 87 6.96 -7.05 -11.22
CA ILE A 87 7.68 -7.16 -9.95
C ILE A 87 8.63 -8.35 -10.09
N GLN A 88 9.92 -8.08 -10.21
CA GLN A 88 10.93 -9.15 -10.26
C GLN A 88 11.00 -9.88 -8.92
N ILE A 89 10.54 -11.12 -8.88
CA ILE A 89 10.76 -12.02 -7.74
C ILE A 89 12.24 -12.41 -7.74
N ARG A 90 13.04 -11.79 -6.87
CA ARG A 90 14.44 -12.16 -6.67
C ARG A 90 14.50 -13.35 -5.73
N GLU A 91 15.22 -14.41 -6.11
CA GLU A 91 15.45 -15.60 -5.25
C GLU A 91 16.19 -15.25 -3.94
N ARG A 92 16.89 -14.11 -3.90
CA ARG A 92 17.41 -13.54 -2.66
C ARG A 92 16.30 -12.76 -1.97
N HIS A 93 15.88 -13.25 -0.81
CA HIS A 93 15.02 -12.54 0.14
C HIS A 93 15.48 -11.07 0.26
N GLY A 94 14.63 -10.14 -0.12
CA GLY A 94 14.82 -8.73 0.18
C GLY A 94 14.74 -8.56 1.69
N TYR A 95 15.87 -8.30 2.34
CA TYR A 95 15.88 -8.01 3.78
C TYR A 95 15.12 -6.69 3.99
N CYS A 96 13.92 -6.77 4.58
CA CYS A 96 13.23 -5.59 5.10
C CYS A 96 14.05 -5.10 6.29
N ASN A 97 14.90 -4.10 6.08
CA ASN A 97 15.52 -3.40 7.20
C ASN A 97 14.40 -2.70 7.94
N THR A 98 14.19 -3.04 9.21
CA THR A 98 13.42 -2.20 10.12
C THR A 98 14.10 -0.84 10.19
N VAL A 99 13.34 0.23 9.95
CA VAL A 99 13.84 1.60 10.17
C VAL A 99 14.16 1.71 11.66
N LYS A 100 15.45 1.89 12.00
CA LYS A 100 15.85 2.10 13.40
C LYS A 100 15.34 3.47 13.82
N GLU A 101 14.50 3.54 14.84
CA GLU A 101 14.24 4.79 15.55
C GLU A 101 15.57 5.33 16.10
N GLU A 102 15.91 6.57 15.73
CA GLU A 102 17.00 7.28 16.42
C GLU A 102 16.58 7.54 17.87
N PRO A 103 17.42 7.20 18.88
CA PRO A 103 17.09 7.52 20.25
C PRO A 103 17.03 9.03 20.40
N ASN A 104 15.88 9.51 20.87
CA ASN A 104 15.65 10.91 21.20
C ASN A 104 16.52 11.25 22.42
N ILE A 105 17.75 11.72 22.18
CA ILE A 105 18.62 12.23 23.22
C ILE A 105 18.10 13.63 23.58
N GLN A 106 17.25 13.71 24.61
CA GLN A 106 17.04 14.96 25.34
C GLN A 106 17.96 15.03 26.57
N PRO A 107 18.51 16.22 26.87
CA PRO A 107 19.56 16.44 27.87
C PRO A 107 19.11 16.24 29.32
#